data_AF-A0A953RBE6-F1
#
_entry.id   AF-A0A953RBE6-F1
#
_cell.length_a   1.000
_cell.length_b   1.000
_cell.length_c   1.000
_cell.angle_alpha   90.00
_cell.angle_beta   90.00
_cell.angle_gamma   90.00
#
_symmetry.space_group_name_H-M   'P 1'
#
loop_
_entity.id
_entity.type
_entity.pdbx_description
1 polymer ?
#
loop_
_entity_poly.entity_id
_entity_poly.type
_entity_poly.pdbx_seq_one_letter_code
_entity_poly.pdbx_strand_id
1 'polypeptide(L)'
;MTIYRRQPQPSPQDRWRCHAGLVFRACLALAALFCGVARGAAPSYSADGIVNAGNSTAGPFAPNSILTIYGSGLARSSQQLRDSDIVAGQLPTELNYTQVFVDNFPAPLFYVSA
;
A
#
# COMPACT_ATOMS: atom_id res chain seq x y z
N MET A 1 45.21 48.05 34.17
CA MET A 1 43.98 47.92 34.98
C MET A 1 42.92 47.26 34.12
N THR A 2 42.85 45.93 34.13
CA THR A 2 41.98 45.16 33.24
C THR A 2 40.85 44.55 34.08
N ILE A 3 39.64 45.03 33.86
CA ILE A 3 38.44 44.70 34.64
C ILE A 3 37.83 43.41 34.08
N TYR A 4 37.81 42.33 34.85
CA TYR A 4 37.15 41.08 34.46
C TYR A 4 35.63 41.21 34.71
N ARG A 5 34.87 41.46 33.64
CA ARG A 5 33.39 41.48 33.70
C ARG A 5 32.89 40.03 33.80
N ARG A 6 32.34 39.65 34.95
CA ARG A 6 31.67 38.35 35.15
C ARG A 6 30.46 38.26 34.21
N GLN A 7 30.44 37.31 33.27
CA GLN A 7 29.21 36.96 32.55
C GLN A 7 28.25 36.22 33.50
N PRO A 8 26.94 36.56 33.53
CA PRO A 8 25.97 35.81 34.31
C PRO A 8 25.87 34.38 33.75
N GLN A 9 26.10 33.38 34.60
CA GLN A 9 25.86 31.98 34.25
C GLN A 9 24.34 31.77 34.07
N PRO A 10 23.88 31.20 32.94
CA PRO A 10 22.46 30.90 32.75
C PRO A 10 21.99 29.88 33.78
N SER A 11 20.79 30.09 34.32
CA SER A 11 20.28 29.27 35.41
C SER A 11 20.01 27.84 34.92
N PRO A 12 20.17 26.78 35.77
CA PRO A 12 20.01 25.38 35.35
C PRO A 12 18.65 25.07 34.72
N GLN A 13 17.64 25.89 35.04
CA GLN A 13 16.26 25.73 34.60
C GLN A 13 16.05 26.14 33.14
N ASP A 14 16.88 27.04 32.59
CA ASP A 14 16.80 27.46 31.19
C ASP A 14 17.26 26.37 30.24
N ARG A 15 18.16 25.49 30.70
CA ARG A 15 18.67 24.35 29.92
C ARG A 15 17.60 23.30 29.66
N TRP A 16 16.76 22.99 30.64
CA TRP A 16 15.75 21.92 30.53
C TRP A 16 14.57 22.27 29.61
N ARG A 17 14.26 23.57 29.44
CA ARG A 17 13.15 24.05 28.60
C ARG A 17 13.43 23.99 27.10
N CYS A 18 14.71 24.03 26.71
CA CYS A 18 15.14 24.00 25.30
C CYS A 18 15.04 22.60 24.66
N HIS A 19 15.02 21.53 25.46
CA HIS A 19 15.05 20.15 24.97
C HIS A 19 13.64 19.58 24.71
N ALA A 20 12.68 19.87 25.59
CA ALA A 20 11.33 19.30 25.50
C ALA A 20 10.57 19.79 24.25
N GLY A 21 10.66 21.09 23.91
CA GLY A 21 9.98 21.65 22.73
C GLY A 21 10.60 21.23 21.40
N LEU A 22 11.91 21.01 21.36
CA LEU A 22 12.62 20.55 20.16
C LEU A 22 12.33 19.07 19.87
N VAL A 23 12.32 18.23 20.91
CA VAL A 23 11.98 16.80 20.79
C VAL A 23 10.54 16.60 20.32
N PHE A 24 9.59 17.39 20.85
CA PHE A 24 8.17 17.26 20.45
C PHE A 24 7.95 17.63 18.97
N ARG A 25 8.61 18.69 18.49
CA ARG A 25 8.57 19.10 17.08
C ARG A 25 9.26 18.10 16.16
N ALA A 26 10.39 17.55 16.57
CA ALA A 26 11.11 16.52 15.83
C ALA A 26 10.29 15.22 15.72
N CYS A 27 9.64 14.79 16.79
CA CYS A 27 8.75 13.62 16.78
C CYS A 27 7.53 13.83 15.86
N LEU A 28 6.92 15.03 15.87
CA LEU A 28 5.80 15.33 14.97
C LEU A 28 6.22 15.33 13.50
N ALA A 29 7.39 15.88 13.18
CA ALA A 29 7.93 15.87 11.83
C ALA A 29 8.27 14.44 11.35
N LEU A 30 8.84 13.60 12.23
CA LEU A 30 9.13 12.20 11.93
C LEU A 30 7.85 11.38 11.74
N ALA A 31 6.84 11.58 12.59
CA ALA A 31 5.54 10.91 12.45
C ALA A 31 4.82 11.29 11.14
N ALA A 32 4.89 12.55 10.72
CA ALA A 32 4.36 12.99 9.43
C ALA A 32 5.09 12.36 8.23
N LEU A 33 6.42 12.19 8.33
CA LEU A 33 7.22 11.55 7.29
C LEU A 33 6.91 10.04 7.17
N PHE A 34 6.72 9.35 8.29
CA PHE A 34 6.39 7.91 8.32
C PHE A 34 4.93 7.61 7.95
N CYS A 35 3.99 8.51 8.24
CA CYS A 35 2.57 8.32 7.90
C CYS A 35 2.31 8.33 6.38
N GLY A 36 3.17 9.01 5.60
CA GLY A 36 3.03 9.11 4.14
C GLY A 36 3.38 7.85 3.34
N VAL A 37 4.09 6.88 3.94
CA VAL A 37 4.65 5.71 3.23
C VAL A 37 3.72 4.48 3.25
N ALA A 38 2.58 4.56 3.93
CA ALA A 38 1.66 3.43 4.09
C ALA A 38 0.62 3.28 2.96
N ARG A 39 0.73 4.03 1.87
CA ARG A 39 -0.13 3.83 0.70
C ARG A 39 0.38 2.64 -0.10
N GLY A 40 -0.41 1.56 -0.14
CA GLY A 40 -0.13 0.41 -1.01
C GLY A 40 0.12 0.88 -2.45
N ALA A 41 1.16 0.36 -3.09
CA ALA A 41 1.47 0.69 -4.48
C ALA A 41 0.24 0.41 -5.36
N ALA A 42 -0.05 1.32 -6.29
CA ALA A 42 -1.12 1.10 -7.24
C ALA A 42 -0.81 -0.13 -8.11
N PRO A 43 -1.82 -0.95 -8.47
CA PRO A 43 -1.65 -2.04 -9.41
C PRO A 43 -1.05 -1.55 -10.73
N SER A 44 -0.02 -2.23 -11.23
CA SER A 44 0.64 -1.94 -12.51
C SER A 44 0.61 -3.17 -13.40
N TYR A 45 0.09 -3.01 -14.63
CA TYR A 45 -0.02 -4.07 -15.63
C TYR A 45 -0.02 -3.45 -17.03
N SER A 46 0.24 -4.27 -18.05
CA SER A 46 0.15 -3.89 -19.46
C SER A 46 -0.90 -4.74 -20.17
N ALA A 47 -1.33 -4.30 -21.36
CA ALA A 47 -2.25 -5.07 -22.19
C ALA A 47 -1.68 -6.46 -22.57
N ASP A 48 -0.37 -6.56 -22.84
CA ASP A 48 0.32 -7.83 -23.08
C ASP A 48 0.32 -8.77 -21.85
N GLY A 49 0.21 -8.20 -20.64
CA GLY A 49 0.11 -8.97 -19.40
C GLY A 49 -1.26 -9.60 -19.17
N ILE A 50 -2.26 -9.28 -20.00
CA ILE A 50 -3.59 -9.89 -19.94
C ILE A 50 -3.63 -11.03 -20.95
N VAL A 51 -3.78 -12.26 -20.47
CA VAL A 51 -3.73 -13.46 -21.30
C VAL A 51 -4.85 -14.42 -20.98
N ASN A 52 -5.17 -15.32 -21.92
CA ASN A 52 -6.05 -16.44 -21.63
C ASN A 52 -5.35 -17.43 -20.69
N ALA A 53 -6.04 -17.85 -19.63
CA ALA A 53 -5.45 -18.67 -18.57
C ALA A 53 -5.02 -20.08 -19.03
N GLY A 54 -5.58 -20.59 -20.13
CA GLY A 54 -5.31 -21.95 -20.62
C GLY A 54 -4.14 -22.06 -21.59
N ASN A 55 -3.78 -20.99 -22.29
CA ASN A 55 -2.73 -21.01 -23.33
C ASN A 55 -1.74 -19.84 -23.23
N SER A 56 -1.94 -18.93 -22.28
CA SER A 56 -1.10 -17.75 -22.04
C SER A 56 -0.93 -16.84 -23.25
N THR A 57 -1.88 -16.82 -24.19
CA THR A 57 -1.85 -15.90 -25.33
C THR A 57 -2.63 -14.63 -25.01
N ALA A 58 -2.07 -13.48 -25.40
CA ALA A 58 -2.80 -12.23 -25.44
C ALA A 58 -3.94 -12.28 -26.47
N GLY A 59 -4.88 -11.33 -26.38
CA GLY A 59 -6.18 -11.37 -27.07
C GLY A 59 -6.14 -11.51 -28.60
N PRO A 60 -7.32 -11.68 -29.24
CA PRO A 60 -8.67 -11.49 -28.70
C PRO A 60 -9.17 -12.65 -27.81
N PHE A 61 -10.06 -12.34 -26.87
CA PHE A 61 -10.63 -13.32 -25.94
C PHE A 61 -12.06 -13.70 -26.36
N ALA A 62 -12.38 -14.99 -26.32
CA ALA A 62 -13.74 -15.47 -26.58
C ALA A 62 -14.67 -15.17 -25.39
N PRO A 63 -15.99 -15.07 -25.57
CA PRO A 63 -16.95 -14.97 -24.48
C PRO A 63 -16.78 -16.11 -23.47
N ASN A 64 -16.96 -15.82 -22.18
CA ASN A 64 -16.78 -16.77 -21.07
C ASN A 64 -15.35 -17.35 -20.94
N SER A 65 -14.33 -16.67 -21.47
CA SER A 65 -12.93 -17.05 -21.23
C SER A 65 -12.49 -16.70 -19.81
N ILE A 66 -11.58 -17.52 -19.26
CA ILE A 66 -10.86 -17.21 -18.02
C ILE A 66 -9.56 -16.52 -18.40
N LEU A 67 -9.29 -15.39 -17.74
CA LEU A 67 -8.11 -14.56 -18.01
C LEU A 67 -7.16 -14.58 -16.81
N THR A 68 -5.88 -14.40 -17.10
CA THR A 68 -4.83 -14.12 -16.10
C THR A 68 -4.26 -12.74 -16.40
N ILE A 69 -4.09 -11.95 -15.35
CA ILE A 69 -3.48 -10.61 -15.42
C ILE A 69 -2.14 -10.69 -14.70
N TYR A 70 -1.06 -10.49 -15.45
CA TYR A 70 0.29 -10.34 -14.92
C TYR A 70 0.64 -8.87 -14.72
N GLY A 71 1.36 -8.60 -13.65
CA GLY A 71 1.69 -7.24 -13.24
C GLY A 71 2.37 -7.22 -11.88
N SER A 72 2.42 -6.04 -11.27
CA SER A 72 2.93 -5.83 -9.91
C SER A 72 1.92 -5.07 -9.05
N GLY A 73 1.94 -5.35 -7.74
CA GLY A 73 1.01 -4.72 -6.80
C GLY A 73 -0.45 -5.09 -7.03
N LEU A 74 -0.74 -6.23 -7.68
CA LEU A 74 -2.10 -6.67 -7.97
C LEU A 74 -2.81 -7.20 -6.72
N ALA A 75 -2.07 -7.85 -5.80
CA ALA A 75 -2.59 -8.32 -4.52
C ALA A 75 -1.58 -8.12 -3.39
N ARG A 76 -2.06 -8.13 -2.13
CA ARG A 76 -1.21 -8.00 -0.93
C ARG A 76 -0.58 -9.33 -0.47
N SER A 77 -1.24 -10.43 -0.79
CA SER A 77 -0.82 -11.80 -0.47
C SER A 77 -1.46 -12.73 -1.48
N SER A 78 -0.85 -13.89 -1.70
CA SER A 78 -1.48 -14.92 -2.53
C SER A 78 -2.67 -15.55 -1.79
N GLN A 79 -3.77 -15.72 -2.51
CA GLN A 79 -4.96 -16.43 -2.03
C GLN A 79 -5.62 -17.13 -3.20
N GLN A 80 -5.85 -18.43 -3.03
CA GLN A 80 -6.70 -19.22 -3.90
C GLN A 80 -8.14 -19.18 -3.37
N LEU A 81 -9.10 -19.25 -4.28
CA LEU A 81 -10.51 -19.46 -3.96
C LEU A 81 -10.69 -20.67 -3.03
N ARG A 82 -11.50 -20.50 -1.99
CA ARG A 82 -11.92 -21.56 -1.07
C ARG A 82 -13.42 -21.76 -1.14
N ASP A 83 -13.89 -22.93 -0.74
CA ASP A 83 -15.33 -23.22 -0.66
C ASP A 83 -16.07 -22.22 0.24
N SER A 84 -15.40 -21.68 1.27
CA SER A 84 -15.94 -20.64 2.16
C SER A 84 -16.20 -19.30 1.48
N ASP A 85 -15.54 -19.04 0.35
CA ASP A 85 -15.64 -17.77 -0.39
C ASP A 85 -16.82 -17.79 -1.37
N ILE A 86 -17.37 -18.98 -1.66
CA ILE A 86 -18.48 -19.17 -2.59
C ILE A 86 -19.80 -18.99 -1.83
N VAL A 87 -20.54 -17.93 -2.16
CA VAL A 87 -21.83 -17.62 -1.55
C VAL A 87 -22.93 -17.81 -2.58
N ALA A 88 -23.94 -18.63 -2.26
CA ALA A 88 -25.06 -18.93 -3.17
C ALA A 88 -24.63 -19.41 -4.57
N GLY A 89 -23.52 -20.16 -4.65
CA GLY A 89 -22.98 -20.67 -5.91
C GLY A 89 -22.34 -19.61 -6.80
N GLN A 90 -22.07 -18.41 -6.27
CA GLN A 90 -21.39 -17.33 -6.99
C GLN A 90 -19.94 -17.19 -6.50
N LEU A 91 -19.04 -16.92 -7.45
CA LEU A 91 -17.66 -16.58 -7.14
C LEU A 91 -17.58 -15.18 -6.52
N PRO A 92 -16.62 -14.95 -5.61
CA PRO A 92 -16.41 -13.64 -5.05
C PRO A 92 -15.87 -12.68 -6.11
N THR A 93 -16.40 -11.45 -6.10
CA THR A 93 -15.87 -10.35 -6.92
C THR A 93 -14.74 -9.58 -6.23
N GLU A 94 -14.48 -9.88 -4.97
CA GLU A 94 -13.34 -9.39 -4.20
C GLU A 94 -12.69 -10.58 -3.49
N LEU A 95 -11.40 -10.79 -3.71
CA LEU A 95 -10.63 -11.86 -3.09
C LEU A 95 -9.38 -11.27 -2.48
N ASN A 96 -9.20 -11.44 -1.16
CA ASN A 96 -8.06 -10.88 -0.42
C ASN A 96 -7.85 -9.37 -0.69
N TYR A 97 -8.92 -8.58 -0.57
CA TYR A 97 -8.91 -7.13 -0.81
C TYR A 97 -8.48 -6.72 -2.23
N THR A 98 -8.59 -7.64 -3.19
CA THR A 98 -8.29 -7.40 -4.61
C THR A 98 -9.58 -7.48 -5.40
N GLN A 99 -9.79 -6.51 -6.29
CA GLN A 99 -10.97 -6.42 -7.14
C GLN A 99 -10.54 -6.06 -8.57
N VAL A 100 -11.16 -6.70 -9.55
CA VAL A 100 -10.92 -6.44 -10.98
C VAL A 100 -12.23 -6.00 -11.62
N PHE A 101 -12.16 -5.00 -12.49
CA PHE A 101 -13.30 -4.51 -13.24
C PHE A 101 -13.07 -4.69 -14.74
N VAL A 102 -14.08 -5.17 -15.44
CA VAL A 102 -14.14 -5.23 -16.91
C VAL A 102 -15.31 -4.37 -17.33
N ASP A 103 -15.07 -3.32 -18.12
CA ASP A 103 -16.09 -2.33 -18.50
C ASP A 103 -16.93 -1.83 -17.33
N ASN A 104 -16.28 -1.54 -16.21
CA ASN A 104 -16.91 -1.06 -14.98
C ASN A 104 -17.80 -2.08 -14.24
N PHE A 105 -17.83 -3.34 -14.69
CA PHE A 105 -18.46 -4.46 -13.99
C PHE A 105 -17.43 -5.26 -13.19
N PRO A 106 -17.72 -5.60 -11.92
CA PRO A 106 -16.80 -6.38 -11.10
C PRO A 106 -16.70 -7.82 -11.62
N ALA A 107 -15.49 -8.29 -11.85
CA ALA A 107 -15.21 -9.62 -12.36
C ALA A 107 -15.05 -10.65 -11.22
N PRO A 108 -15.56 -11.88 -11.38
CA PRO A 108 -15.33 -12.95 -10.42
C PRO A 108 -13.86 -13.42 -10.42
N LEU A 109 -13.32 -13.76 -9.25
CA LEU A 109 -11.91 -14.12 -9.06
C LEU A 109 -11.73 -15.58 -8.60
N PHE A 110 -10.76 -16.27 -9.20
CA PHE A 110 -10.35 -17.63 -8.83
C PHE A 110 -9.07 -17.67 -7.98
N TYR A 111 -8.17 -16.73 -8.24
CA TYR A 111 -6.84 -16.70 -7.65
C TYR A 111 -6.26 -15.28 -7.71
N VAL A 112 -5.53 -14.90 -6.67
CA VAL A 112 -4.74 -13.66 -6.62
C VAL A 112 -3.34 -13.97 -6.11
N SER A 113 -2.33 -13.26 -6.61
CA SER A 113 -0.92 -13.36 -6.16
C SER A 113 -0.30 -11.99 -5.97
N ALA A 114 0.54 -11.89 -4.95
CA ALA A 114 1.47 -10.79 -4.76
C ALA A 114 2.70 -10.95 -5.67
#